data_AF-A0A9E6MT52-F1
#
_entry.id   AF-A0A9E6MT52-F1
#
_cell.length_a   1.000
_cell.length_b   1.000
_cell.length_c   1.000
_cell.angle_alpha   90.00
_cell.angle_beta   90.00
_cell.angle_gamma   90.00
#
_symmetry.space_group_name_H-M   'P 1'
#
loop_
_entity.id
_entity.type
_entity.pdbx_description
1 polymer ?
#
loop_
_entity_poly.entity_id
_entity_poly.type
_entity_poly.pdbx_seq_one_letter_code
_entity_poly.pdbx_strand_id
1 'polypeptide(L)'
;MAGCGVGGLIVGGALASWGVTSQSIAAGRVEIRSTPTKMIVTDRARCSGCQRCEMMCTLKNDGRVSRHTARVRVGDNYNWGAGPGTGEGTFGEGDGACEFTLEHCKQCDDPACMNYCPVHAISCDENTGARVVDGGACIGCGMCSQACPWNMPRVDYETGTSTKCVACGRCAEQCPNGAIEFVDWEDIAQKVIDSGAVRTVTLVRHA
;
A
#
# COMPACT_ATOMS: atom_id res chain seq x y z
N MET A 1 2.84 7.60 -10.77
CA MET A 1 3.65 7.16 -11.93
C MET A 1 4.40 5.89 -11.54
N ALA A 2 3.81 4.71 -11.74
CA ALA A 2 4.60 3.49 -11.86
C ALA A 2 5.26 3.60 -13.24
N GLY A 3 6.60 3.68 -13.27
CA GLY A 3 7.36 4.22 -14.39
C GLY A 3 7.01 3.59 -15.74
N CYS A 4 6.83 4.46 -16.74
CA CYS A 4 6.78 4.15 -18.17
C CYS A 4 8.13 3.65 -18.75
N GLY A 5 9.00 3.09 -17.90
CA GLY A 5 10.27 2.50 -18.28
C GLY A 5 10.19 0.98 -18.41
N VAL A 6 11.28 0.36 -18.86
CA VAL A 6 11.42 -1.09 -19.10
C VAL A 6 10.95 -1.95 -17.91
N GLY A 7 11.05 -1.45 -16.67
CA GLY A 7 10.48 -2.09 -15.47
C GLY A 7 8.95 -2.29 -15.49
N GLY A 8 8.18 -1.43 -16.16
CA GLY A 8 6.72 -1.57 -16.28
C GLY A 8 6.28 -2.68 -17.24
N LEU A 9 7.05 -2.92 -18.31
CA LEU A 9 6.82 -4.01 -19.27
C LEU A 9 7.16 -5.38 -18.67
N ILE A 10 8.25 -5.42 -17.92
CA ILE A 10 8.77 -6.57 -17.17
C ILE A 10 7.75 -7.09 -16.15
N VAL A 11 7.25 -6.20 -15.30
CA VAL A 11 6.27 -6.53 -14.25
C VAL A 11 4.96 -7.05 -14.87
N GLY A 12 4.58 -6.60 -16.08
CA GLY A 12 3.38 -7.07 -16.78
C GLY A 12 3.36 -8.57 -17.09
N GLY A 13 4.50 -9.21 -17.36
CA GLY A 13 4.56 -10.65 -17.68
C GLY A 13 4.36 -11.57 -16.47
N ALA A 14 4.99 -11.25 -15.34
CA ALA A 14 4.81 -12.01 -14.10
C ALA A 14 3.42 -11.77 -13.48
N LEU A 15 2.87 -10.56 -13.60
CA LEU A 15 1.52 -10.28 -13.12
C LEU A 15 0.41 -10.89 -14.02
N ALA A 16 0.74 -11.27 -15.27
CA ALA A 16 -0.20 -11.96 -16.15
C ALA A 16 -0.66 -13.30 -15.58
N SER A 17 0.19 -14.02 -14.81
CA SER A 17 -0.23 -15.25 -14.12
C SER A 17 -1.29 -15.01 -13.03
N TRP A 18 -1.46 -13.77 -12.59
CA TRP A 18 -2.50 -13.34 -11.65
C TRP A 18 -3.68 -12.63 -12.33
N GLY A 19 -3.76 -12.74 -13.67
CA GLY A 19 -4.82 -12.13 -14.48
C GLY A 19 -4.71 -10.62 -14.62
N VAL A 20 -3.58 -10.02 -14.23
CA VAL A 20 -3.33 -8.58 -14.38
C VAL A 20 -2.89 -8.30 -15.81
N THR A 21 -3.64 -7.47 -16.51
CA THR A 21 -3.33 -7.03 -17.87
C THR A 21 -2.78 -5.61 -17.89
N SER A 22 -2.02 -5.25 -18.93
CA SER A 22 -1.56 -3.87 -19.14
C SER A 22 -2.74 -2.88 -19.19
N GLN A 23 -3.87 -3.31 -19.76
CA GLN A 23 -5.10 -2.54 -19.80
C GLN A 23 -5.71 -2.34 -18.40
N SER A 24 -5.66 -3.35 -17.53
CA SER A 24 -6.12 -3.22 -16.15
C SER A 24 -5.26 -2.28 -15.30
N ILE A 25 -3.94 -2.23 -15.54
CA ILE A 25 -3.03 -1.27 -14.89
C ILE A 25 -3.29 0.14 -15.41
N ALA A 26 -3.39 0.31 -16.74
CA ALA A 26 -3.65 1.61 -17.36
C ALA A 26 -5.02 2.20 -16.96
N ALA A 27 -6.03 1.35 -16.77
CA ALA A 27 -7.33 1.75 -16.24
C ALA A 27 -7.32 2.09 -14.75
N GLY A 28 -6.20 1.90 -14.03
CA GLY A 28 -6.10 2.07 -12.58
C GLY A 28 -6.82 0.98 -11.77
N ARG A 29 -7.15 -0.16 -12.40
CA ARG A 29 -7.77 -1.30 -11.72
C ARG A 29 -6.80 -2.07 -10.83
N VAL A 30 -5.53 -2.11 -11.24
CA VAL A 30 -4.47 -2.74 -10.48
C VAL A 30 -3.41 -1.70 -10.16
N GLU A 31 -3.08 -1.53 -8.88
CA GLU A 31 -2.01 -0.66 -8.42
C GLU A 31 -0.83 -1.50 -7.92
N ILE A 32 0.37 -1.14 -8.35
CA ILE A 32 1.61 -1.85 -8.03
C ILE A 32 2.60 -0.87 -7.42
N ARG A 33 3.14 -1.18 -6.24
CA ARG A 33 4.11 -0.32 -5.56
C ARG A 33 5.23 -1.14 -4.94
N SER A 34 6.46 -0.80 -5.32
CA SER A 34 7.66 -1.31 -4.67
C SER A 34 7.72 -0.77 -3.23
N THR A 35 7.92 -1.70 -2.31
CA THR A 35 8.36 -1.45 -0.93
C THR A 35 9.82 -1.90 -0.81
N PRO A 36 10.54 -1.58 0.27
CA PRO A 36 12.00 -1.61 0.28
C PRO A 36 12.66 -3.00 0.15
N THR A 37 11.89 -4.08 0.26
CA THR A 37 12.30 -5.46 -0.09
C THR A 37 11.24 -6.21 -0.91
N LYS A 38 9.97 -5.80 -0.79
CA LYS A 38 8.80 -6.49 -1.36
C LYS A 38 7.96 -5.52 -2.19
N MET A 39 6.88 -5.98 -2.79
CA MET A 39 5.93 -5.18 -3.54
C MET A 39 4.53 -5.46 -3.01
N ILE A 40 3.75 -4.41 -2.77
CA ILE A 40 2.32 -4.54 -2.54
C ILE A 40 1.64 -4.39 -3.90
N VAL A 41 0.86 -5.40 -4.28
CA VAL A 41 0.01 -5.38 -5.47
C VAL A 41 -1.44 -5.37 -4.99
N THR A 42 -2.24 -4.42 -5.50
CA THR A 42 -3.66 -4.32 -5.16
C THR A 42 -4.51 -4.41 -6.41
N ASP A 43 -5.58 -5.20 -6.37
CA ASP A 43 -6.59 -5.30 -7.41
C ASP A 43 -7.94 -4.85 -6.86
N ARG A 44 -8.39 -3.66 -7.27
CA ARG A 44 -9.66 -3.09 -6.79
C ARG A 44 -10.86 -3.91 -7.22
N ALA A 45 -10.79 -4.63 -8.35
CA ALA A 45 -11.91 -5.41 -8.84
C ALA A 45 -12.19 -6.65 -7.98
N ARG A 46 -11.20 -7.11 -7.20
CA ARG A 46 -11.35 -8.22 -6.24
C ARG A 46 -11.66 -7.72 -4.82
N CYS A 47 -11.53 -6.42 -4.56
CA CYS A 47 -11.79 -5.86 -3.25
C CYS A 47 -13.30 -5.81 -2.98
N SER A 48 -13.77 -6.51 -1.94
CA SER A 48 -15.18 -6.49 -1.53
C SER A 48 -15.44 -5.55 -0.34
N GLY A 49 -14.50 -4.69 0.02
CA GLY A 49 -14.68 -3.77 1.15
C GLY A 49 -14.62 -4.45 2.54
N CYS A 50 -14.27 -5.73 2.69
CA CYS A 50 -14.47 -6.43 3.97
C CYS A 50 -13.68 -5.90 5.19
N GLN A 51 -12.75 -4.95 5.02
CA GLN A 51 -11.91 -4.34 6.07
C GLN A 51 -11.08 -5.32 6.93
N ARG A 52 -11.01 -6.60 6.57
CA ARG A 52 -10.17 -7.60 7.27
C ARG A 52 -8.69 -7.22 7.31
N CYS A 53 -8.20 -6.60 6.23
CA CYS A 53 -6.84 -6.10 6.14
C CYS A 53 -6.56 -4.97 7.15
N GLU A 54 -7.54 -4.13 7.47
CA GLU A 54 -7.40 -3.06 8.48
C GLU A 54 -7.36 -3.68 9.87
N MET A 55 -8.34 -4.52 10.20
CA MET A 55 -8.46 -5.15 11.51
C MET A 55 -7.24 -6.00 11.86
N MET A 56 -6.76 -6.81 10.92
CA MET A 56 -5.60 -7.66 11.16
C MET A 56 -4.28 -6.90 11.14
N CYS A 57 -4.21 -5.76 10.44
CA CYS A 57 -3.06 -4.88 10.51
C CYS A 57 -2.85 -4.37 11.92
N THR A 58 -3.87 -3.78 12.55
CA THR A 58 -3.71 -3.24 13.91
C THR A 58 -3.65 -4.35 14.94
N LEU A 59 -4.37 -5.46 14.77
CA LEU A 59 -4.25 -6.59 15.69
C LEU A 59 -2.81 -7.12 15.76
N LYS A 60 -2.12 -7.22 14.61
CA LYS A 60 -0.74 -7.69 14.55
C LYS A 60 0.26 -6.69 15.12
N ASN A 61 0.10 -5.41 14.83
CA ASN A 61 1.12 -4.40 15.13
C ASN A 61 0.85 -3.62 16.43
N ASP A 62 -0.41 -3.51 16.85
CA ASP A 62 -0.86 -2.68 17.97
C ASP A 62 -1.53 -3.52 19.08
N GLY A 63 -1.78 -4.83 18.84
CA GLY A 63 -2.45 -5.72 19.79
C GLY A 63 -3.96 -5.47 19.96
N ARG A 64 -4.53 -4.57 19.16
CA ARG A 64 -5.94 -4.16 19.23
C ARG A 64 -6.52 -3.90 17.84
N VAL A 65 -7.85 -3.94 17.73
CA VAL A 65 -8.54 -3.63 16.48
C VAL A 65 -8.92 -2.15 16.48
N SER A 66 -8.36 -1.38 15.55
CA SER A 66 -8.67 0.03 15.36
C SER A 66 -8.58 0.38 13.89
N ARG A 67 -9.65 0.92 13.33
CA ARG A 67 -9.61 1.38 11.94
C ARG A 67 -8.75 2.63 11.78
N HIS A 68 -8.75 3.53 12.76
CA HIS A 68 -8.03 4.81 12.68
C HIS A 68 -6.51 4.62 12.57
N THR A 69 -5.95 3.66 13.32
CA THR A 69 -4.50 3.37 13.32
C THR A 69 -4.10 2.31 12.28
N ALA A 70 -5.05 1.81 11.49
CA ALA A 70 -4.77 0.86 10.43
C ALA A 70 -3.80 1.45 9.40
N ARG A 71 -2.77 0.68 9.07
CA ARG A 71 -1.69 1.09 8.16
C ARG A 71 -2.01 0.78 6.68
N VAL A 72 -3.18 0.20 6.45
CA VAL A 72 -3.88 0.04 5.17
C VAL A 72 -5.31 0.51 5.37
N ARG A 73 -5.94 1.06 4.34
CA ARG A 73 -7.27 1.67 4.44
C ARG A 73 -8.14 1.31 3.24
N VAL A 74 -9.26 0.70 3.52
CA VAL A 74 -10.35 0.48 2.58
C VAL A 74 -11.50 1.39 2.94
N GLY A 75 -11.86 1.47 4.22
CA GLY A 75 -13.05 2.18 4.67
C GLY A 75 -13.03 3.68 4.37
N ASP A 76 -11.86 4.30 4.35
CA ASP A 76 -11.70 5.73 4.04
C ASP A 76 -11.94 6.02 2.55
N ASN A 77 -11.86 4.99 1.71
CA ASN A 77 -11.98 5.04 0.26
C ASN A 77 -13.25 4.35 -0.25
N TYR A 78 -14.25 4.21 0.62
CA TYR A 78 -15.58 3.84 0.17
C TYR A 78 -16.14 4.97 -0.67
N ASN A 79 -16.55 4.66 -1.89
CA ASN A 79 -17.29 5.62 -2.70
C ASN A 79 -18.71 5.78 -2.14
N TRP A 80 -18.87 6.70 -1.18
CA TRP A 80 -20.17 7.02 -0.60
C TRP A 80 -21.05 7.85 -1.53
N GLY A 81 -20.52 8.43 -2.62
CA GLY A 81 -21.24 9.41 -3.44
C GLY A 81 -21.40 10.76 -2.74
N ALA A 82 -22.00 11.74 -3.43
CA ALA A 82 -22.18 13.10 -2.89
C ALA A 82 -23.14 13.17 -1.70
N GLY A 83 -24.03 12.19 -1.54
CA GLY A 83 -24.90 12.06 -0.38
C GLY A 83 -26.11 11.16 -0.62
N PRO A 84 -26.91 10.88 0.43
CA PRO A 84 -28.14 10.10 0.30
C PRO A 84 -29.11 10.73 -0.71
N GLY A 85 -29.73 9.91 -1.58
CA GLY A 85 -30.72 10.37 -2.56
C GLY A 85 -30.15 11.00 -3.83
N THR A 86 -28.82 11.09 -3.97
CA THR A 86 -28.16 11.58 -5.19
C THR A 86 -28.09 10.54 -6.30
N GLY A 87 -28.26 9.25 -5.96
CA GLY A 87 -28.09 8.15 -6.90
C GLY A 87 -26.62 7.90 -7.30
N GLU A 88 -25.66 8.43 -6.54
CA GLU A 88 -24.23 8.28 -6.78
C GLU A 88 -23.55 7.39 -5.74
N GLY A 89 -22.44 6.76 -6.12
CA GLY A 89 -21.65 5.90 -5.25
C GLY A 89 -22.49 4.78 -4.62
N THR A 90 -22.28 4.51 -3.34
CA THR A 90 -22.99 3.46 -2.57
C THR A 90 -24.50 3.72 -2.45
N PHE A 91 -24.98 4.93 -2.72
CA PHE A 91 -26.41 5.27 -2.71
C PHE A 91 -27.06 5.23 -4.11
N GLY A 92 -26.30 4.88 -5.15
CA GLY A 92 -26.78 4.72 -6.52
C GLY A 92 -26.99 3.28 -6.95
N GLU A 93 -27.73 3.08 -8.04
CA GLU A 93 -27.87 1.78 -8.73
C GLU A 93 -26.95 1.67 -9.97
N GLY A 94 -26.07 2.66 -10.19
CA GLY A 94 -25.23 2.80 -11.39
C GLY A 94 -23.72 2.61 -11.17
N ASP A 95 -22.93 3.08 -12.14
CA ASP A 95 -21.46 3.00 -12.12
C ASP A 95 -20.86 3.71 -10.89
N GLY A 96 -20.02 2.99 -10.13
CA GLY A 96 -19.36 3.48 -8.92
C GLY A 96 -20.00 3.02 -7.61
N ALA A 97 -21.16 2.34 -7.65
CA ALA A 97 -21.72 1.65 -6.49
C ALA A 97 -20.78 0.53 -6.02
N CYS A 98 -20.48 0.50 -4.72
CA CYS A 98 -19.54 -0.46 -4.12
C CYS A 98 -18.11 -0.42 -4.71
N GLU A 99 -17.66 0.74 -5.25
CA GLU A 99 -16.24 0.90 -5.58
C GLU A 99 -15.42 1.06 -4.29
N PHE A 100 -14.55 0.08 -4.02
CA PHE A 100 -13.67 0.05 -2.86
C PHE A 100 -12.23 0.10 -3.31
N THR A 101 -11.49 1.12 -2.87
CA THR A 101 -10.04 1.19 -3.11
C THR A 101 -9.27 0.90 -1.84
N LEU A 102 -8.29 -0.01 -1.91
CA LEU A 102 -7.35 -0.19 -0.82
C LEU A 102 -6.18 0.77 -0.97
N GLU A 103 -6.03 1.67 -0.03
CA GLU A 103 -4.86 2.52 0.11
C GLU A 103 -3.90 1.94 1.15
N HIS A 104 -2.62 2.19 0.92
CA HIS A 104 -1.56 1.76 1.80
C HIS A 104 -0.37 2.72 1.66
N CYS A 105 0.49 2.73 2.67
CA CYS A 105 1.75 3.47 2.59
C CYS A 105 2.55 3.01 1.36
N LYS A 106 3.02 3.97 0.58
CA LYS A 106 3.75 3.72 -0.66
C LYS A 106 5.24 3.48 -0.45
N GLN A 107 5.72 3.56 0.80
CA GLN A 107 7.14 3.43 1.16
C GLN A 107 8.05 4.19 0.20
N CYS A 108 7.75 5.48 0.00
CA CYS A 108 8.43 6.34 -0.99
C CYS A 108 9.95 6.31 -0.81
N ASP A 109 10.67 6.31 -1.94
CA ASP A 109 12.13 6.34 -1.94
C ASP A 109 12.71 7.62 -1.31
N ASP A 110 12.12 8.76 -1.67
CA ASP A 110 12.29 10.04 -0.98
C ASP A 110 11.05 10.33 -0.10
N PRO A 111 11.05 9.93 1.18
CA PRO A 111 9.90 10.04 2.06
C PRO A 111 9.75 11.45 2.64
N ALA A 112 8.83 12.25 2.08
CA ALA A 112 8.43 13.55 2.64
C ALA A 112 8.07 13.48 4.14
N CYS A 113 7.41 12.39 4.58
CA CYS A 113 7.06 12.20 5.98
C CYS A 113 8.27 12.12 6.92
N MET A 114 9.41 11.60 6.44
CA MET A 114 10.67 11.50 7.17
C MET A 114 11.38 12.87 7.21
N ASN A 115 11.46 13.54 6.05
CA ASN A 115 12.14 14.84 5.90
C ASN A 115 11.51 15.94 6.76
N TYR A 116 10.19 15.88 6.98
CA TYR A 116 9.45 16.85 7.79
C TYR A 116 9.39 16.50 9.29
N CYS A 117 9.98 15.38 9.73
CA CYS A 117 9.94 15.00 11.14
C CYS A 117 10.96 15.83 11.95
N PRO A 118 10.53 16.70 12.88
CA PRO A 118 11.44 17.60 13.61
C PRO A 118 12.37 16.88 14.59
N VAL A 119 11.99 15.66 15.00
CA VAL A 119 12.72 14.82 15.96
C VAL A 119 13.36 13.61 15.28
N HIS A 120 13.32 13.55 13.94
CA HIS A 120 13.89 12.46 13.14
C HIS A 120 13.49 11.05 13.59
N ALA A 121 12.25 10.89 14.08
CA ALA A 121 11.72 9.62 14.58
C ALA A 121 11.36 8.61 13.48
N ILE A 122 11.60 8.92 12.20
CA ILE A 122 11.35 7.99 11.10
C ILE A 122 12.69 7.58 10.52
N SER A 123 12.97 6.28 10.49
CA SER A 123 14.21 5.69 9.97
C SER A 123 13.90 4.54 9.02
N CYS A 124 14.89 4.13 8.22
CA CYS A 124 14.79 2.87 7.47
C CYS A 124 15.16 1.71 8.41
N ASP A 125 14.31 0.70 8.46
CA ASP A 125 14.59 -0.57 9.13
C ASP A 125 15.65 -1.34 8.33
N GLU A 126 16.70 -1.81 8.99
CA GLU A 126 17.85 -2.43 8.32
C GLU A 126 17.51 -3.77 7.65
N ASN A 127 16.53 -4.51 8.19
CA ASN A 127 16.18 -5.84 7.70
C ASN A 127 15.22 -5.80 6.51
N THR A 128 14.22 -4.93 6.59
CA THR A 128 13.13 -4.86 5.61
C THR A 128 13.28 -3.70 4.64
N GLY A 129 14.18 -2.75 4.94
CA GLY A 129 14.30 -1.43 4.31
C GLY A 129 13.11 -0.52 4.58
N ALA A 130 12.06 -1.00 5.26
CA ALA A 130 10.83 -0.26 5.46
C ALA A 130 11.09 1.02 6.24
N ARG A 131 10.49 2.13 5.83
CA ARG A 131 10.53 3.32 6.68
C ARG A 131 9.66 2.97 7.90
N VAL A 132 10.14 3.15 9.11
CA VAL A 132 9.40 2.83 10.35
C VAL A 132 9.46 4.02 11.30
N VAL A 133 8.51 4.12 12.22
CA VAL A 133 8.50 5.17 13.25
C VAL A 133 9.06 4.56 14.53
N ASP A 134 10.05 5.22 15.12
CA ASP A 134 10.50 4.96 16.47
C ASP A 134 9.54 5.61 17.47
N GLY A 135 8.81 4.77 18.22
CA GLY A 135 7.86 5.22 19.23
C GLY A 135 8.50 5.92 20.42
N GLY A 136 9.79 5.66 20.72
CA GLY A 136 10.51 6.32 21.80
C GLY A 136 10.93 7.76 21.48
N ALA A 137 11.26 8.03 20.21
CA ALA A 137 11.62 9.37 19.74
C ALA A 137 10.40 10.20 19.28
N CYS A 138 9.31 9.55 18.89
CA CYS A 138 8.15 10.23 18.33
C CYS A 138 7.38 11.04 19.39
N ILE A 139 7.18 12.33 19.12
CA ILE A 139 6.42 13.24 19.99
C ILE A 139 4.94 13.42 19.59
N GLY A 140 4.42 12.60 18.66
CA GLY A 140 3.00 12.65 18.28
C GLY A 140 2.52 13.90 17.53
N CYS A 141 3.41 14.77 17.05
CA CYS A 141 3.05 16.07 16.46
C CYS A 141 2.23 16.01 15.15
N GLY A 142 2.17 14.86 14.47
CA GLY A 142 1.34 14.67 13.26
C GLY A 142 1.85 15.33 11.97
N MET A 143 3.01 16.00 11.98
CA MET A 143 3.59 16.62 10.77
C MET A 143 3.84 15.62 9.65
N CYS A 144 4.23 14.40 9.99
CA CYS A 144 4.42 13.32 9.03
C CYS A 144 3.12 12.94 8.30
N SER A 145 1.96 13.01 8.96
CA SER A 145 0.65 12.76 8.35
C SER A 145 0.30 13.84 7.32
N GLN A 146 0.55 15.11 7.66
CA GLN A 146 0.29 16.26 6.79
C GLN A 146 1.25 16.35 5.60
N ALA A 147 2.52 16.02 5.83
CA ALA A 147 3.54 16.02 4.77
C ALA A 147 3.38 14.87 3.77
N CYS A 148 2.65 13.81 4.14
CA CYS A 148 2.46 12.66 3.25
C CYS A 148 1.45 12.97 2.15
N PRO A 149 1.82 12.93 0.86
CA PRO A 149 0.88 13.18 -0.25
C PRO A 149 -0.28 12.18 -0.29
N TRP A 150 -0.06 11.01 0.27
CA TRP A 150 -1.03 9.92 0.36
C TRP A 150 -1.77 9.91 1.70
N ASN A 151 -1.47 10.85 2.61
CA ASN A 151 -2.06 10.91 3.94
C ASN A 151 -2.01 9.55 4.69
N MET A 152 -0.85 8.88 4.66
CA MET A 152 -0.70 7.50 5.16
C MET A 152 -0.29 7.36 6.64
N PRO A 153 0.58 8.21 7.20
CA PRO A 153 0.79 8.23 8.64
C PRO A 153 -0.48 8.63 9.40
N ARG A 154 -0.63 8.09 10.60
CA ARG A 154 -1.68 8.48 11.56
C ARG A 154 -1.02 8.73 12.91
N VAL A 155 -1.65 9.55 13.74
CA VAL A 155 -1.27 9.65 15.16
C VAL A 155 -2.22 8.75 15.94
N ASP A 156 -1.66 7.85 16.72
CA ASP A 156 -2.41 7.06 17.68
C ASP A 156 -2.56 7.87 18.97
N TYR A 157 -3.80 8.21 19.31
CA TYR A 157 -4.12 8.98 20.50
C TYR A 157 -3.88 8.22 21.80
N GLU A 158 -3.85 6.89 21.78
CA GLU A 158 -3.60 6.09 22.98
C GLU A 158 -2.11 6.01 23.32
N THR A 159 -1.25 5.86 22.31
CA THR A 159 0.20 5.81 22.53
C THR A 159 0.85 7.20 22.49
N GLY A 160 0.17 8.20 21.92
CA GLY A 160 0.74 9.53 21.69
C GLY A 160 1.82 9.55 20.59
N THR A 161 1.92 8.50 19.78
CA THR A 161 2.95 8.36 18.74
C THR A 161 2.35 8.26 17.34
N SER A 162 3.14 8.57 16.32
CA SER A 162 2.72 8.33 14.94
C SER A 162 2.94 6.88 14.54
N THR A 163 2.05 6.36 13.71
CA THR A 163 2.11 5.03 13.14
C THR A 163 1.97 5.07 11.62
N LYS A 164 2.67 4.17 10.95
CA LYS A 164 2.59 3.97 9.49
C LYS A 164 2.96 2.53 9.14
N CYS A 165 2.73 2.13 7.89
CA CYS A 165 3.05 0.78 7.41
C CYS A 165 4.52 0.44 7.66
N VAL A 166 4.73 -0.78 8.15
CA VAL A 166 6.05 -1.39 8.41
C VAL A 166 6.35 -2.52 7.41
N ALA A 167 5.58 -2.61 6.32
CA ALA A 167 5.75 -3.61 5.26
C ALA A 167 5.76 -5.07 5.75
N CYS A 168 4.92 -5.42 6.73
CA CYS A 168 4.89 -6.77 7.31
C CYS A 168 4.00 -7.79 6.59
N GLY A 169 3.30 -7.41 5.50
CA GLY A 169 2.52 -8.33 4.67
C GLY A 169 1.21 -8.87 5.27
N ARG A 170 0.92 -8.63 6.55
CA ARG A 170 -0.28 -9.19 7.24
C ARG A 170 -1.62 -8.89 6.56
N CYS A 171 -1.72 -7.74 5.91
CA CYS A 171 -2.89 -7.34 5.14
C CYS A 171 -3.14 -8.26 3.92
N ALA A 172 -2.08 -8.72 3.25
CA ALA A 172 -2.14 -9.66 2.13
C ALA A 172 -2.57 -11.06 2.61
N GLU A 173 -1.93 -11.57 3.67
CA GLU A 173 -2.24 -12.89 4.25
C GLU A 173 -3.72 -13.07 4.60
N GLN A 174 -4.37 -12.00 5.07
CA GLN A 174 -5.75 -12.07 5.52
C GLN A 174 -6.77 -11.89 4.39
N CYS A 175 -6.36 -11.40 3.21
CA CYS A 175 -7.28 -11.04 2.15
C CYS A 175 -7.94 -12.28 1.55
N PRO A 176 -9.25 -12.51 1.76
CA PRO A 176 -9.89 -13.73 1.29
C PRO A 176 -10.07 -13.76 -0.23
N ASN A 177 -10.07 -12.59 -0.89
CA ASN A 177 -10.33 -12.47 -2.31
C ASN A 177 -9.06 -12.33 -3.16
N GLY A 178 -7.87 -12.33 -2.53
CA GLY A 178 -6.61 -12.02 -3.24
C GLY A 178 -6.57 -10.60 -3.82
N ALA A 179 -7.27 -9.65 -3.20
CA ALA A 179 -7.27 -8.25 -3.64
C ALA A 179 -5.99 -7.49 -3.25
N ILE A 180 -5.21 -8.04 -2.32
CA ILE A 180 -3.89 -7.53 -1.94
C ILE A 180 -2.91 -8.70 -1.86
N GLU A 181 -1.78 -8.55 -2.54
CA GLU A 181 -0.68 -9.50 -2.53
C GLU A 181 0.62 -8.82 -2.09
N PHE A 182 1.48 -9.57 -1.42
CA PHE A 182 2.77 -9.12 -0.92
C PHE A 182 3.86 -10.01 -1.50
N VAL A 183 4.64 -9.46 -2.43
CA VAL A 183 5.47 -10.24 -3.35
C VAL A 183 6.91 -9.80 -3.22
N ASP A 184 7.87 -10.72 -3.27
CA ASP A 184 9.28 -10.34 -3.30
C ASP A 184 9.64 -9.67 -4.64
N TRP A 185 10.37 -8.56 -4.56
CA TRP A 185 10.76 -7.81 -5.76
C TRP A 185 11.67 -8.65 -6.67
N GLU A 186 12.56 -9.43 -6.06
CA GLU A 186 13.51 -10.31 -6.75
C GLU A 186 12.80 -11.47 -7.46
N ASP A 187 11.74 -12.03 -6.89
CA ASP A 187 10.96 -13.11 -7.50
C ASP A 187 10.31 -12.68 -8.82
N ILE A 188 9.90 -11.41 -8.93
CA ILE A 188 9.37 -10.86 -10.17
C ILE A 188 10.51 -10.65 -11.18
N ALA A 189 11.65 -10.09 -10.74
CA ALA A 189 12.81 -9.91 -11.60
C ALA A 189 13.33 -11.23 -12.17
N GLN A 190 13.38 -12.29 -11.36
CA GLN A 190 13.81 -13.62 -11.78
C GLN A 190 12.81 -14.29 -12.72
N LYS A 191 11.49 -14.25 -12.42
CA LYS A 191 10.44 -14.74 -13.33
C LYS A 191 10.47 -14.04 -14.70
N VAL A 192 10.95 -12.81 -14.75
CA VAL A 192 11.08 -12.03 -15.98
C VAL A 192 12.33 -12.42 -16.78
N ILE A 193 13.43 -12.72 -16.08
CA ILE A 193 14.61 -13.33 -16.70
C ILE A 193 14.25 -14.71 -17.27
N ASP A 194 13.55 -15.54 -16.49
CA ASP A 194 13.18 -16.91 -16.85
C ASP A 194 12.16 -16.98 -17.98
N SER A 195 11.24 -16.00 -18.07
CA SER A 195 10.31 -15.86 -19.20
C SER A 195 10.95 -15.29 -20.46
N GLY A 196 12.24 -14.94 -20.42
CA GLY A 196 13.00 -14.45 -21.57
C GLY A 196 12.64 -13.03 -22.02
N ALA A 197 11.84 -12.30 -21.22
CA ALA A 197 11.40 -10.94 -21.55
C ALA A 197 12.56 -9.93 -21.55
N VAL A 198 13.66 -10.22 -20.83
CA VAL A 198 14.91 -9.43 -20.85
C VAL A 198 16.10 -10.33 -20.54
N ARG A 199 17.27 -10.03 -21.12
CA ARG A 199 18.49 -10.83 -20.96
C ARG A 199 19.33 -10.47 -19.72
N THR A 200 19.12 -9.30 -19.10
CA THR A 200 19.82 -8.83 -17.89
C THR A 200 18.99 -7.75 -17.17
N VAL A 201 18.83 -7.85 -15.84
CA VAL A 201 18.28 -6.79 -14.97
C VAL A 201 19.39 -6.34 -14.01
N THR A 202 19.65 -5.04 -13.92
CA THR A 202 20.47 -4.48 -12.84
C THR A 202 19.61 -4.41 -11.58
N LEU A 203 19.80 -5.34 -10.66
CA LEU A 203 19.24 -5.23 -9.31
C LEU A 203 19.90 -4.03 -8.64
N VAL A 204 19.14 -2.95 -8.41
CA VAL A 204 19.58 -1.87 -7.53
C VAL A 204 19.46 -2.41 -6.11
N ARG A 205 20.54 -3.02 -5.62
CA ARG A 205 20.66 -3.39 -4.22
C ARG A 205 20.81 -2.09 -3.44
N HIS A 206 19.78 -1.71 -2.70
CA HIS A 206 19.94 -0.71 -1.64
C HIS A 206 20.70 -1.42 -0.52
N ALA A 207 21.98 -1.04 -0.38
CA ALA A 207 22.82 -1.42 0.75
C ALA A 207 22.35 -0.72 2.02
#